data_AF-A0AA96ZPD2-F1
#
_entry.id   AF-A0AA96ZPD2-F1
#
_cell.length_a   1.000
_cell.length_b   1.000
_cell.length_c   1.000
_cell.angle_alpha   90.00
_cell.angle_beta   90.00
_cell.angle_gamma   90.00
#
_symmetry.space_group_name_H-M   'P 1'
#
loop_
_entity.id
_entity.type
_entity.pdbx_description
1 polymer ?
#
loop_
_entity_poly.entity_id
_entity_poly.type
_entity_poly.pdbx_seq_one_letter_code
_entity_poly.pdbx_strand_id
1 'polypeptide(L)'
;MDFSHIVSEDKIKRAIKDGDFQNLPGMGKPLPKDDAAHLPESLRMGYRILKNAGMAEDEGALKKELMTIDHLIEKCYDEKEREQLIRKKSEKQLLLDKLVDKKGMFSKPASAFYKNKVYDRLGRNRPSSS
;
A
#
# COMPACT_ATOMS: atom_id res chain seq x y z
N MET A 1 9.13 28.82 -5.42
CA MET A 1 7.99 28.01 -4.96
C MET A 1 7.47 27.22 -6.13
N ASP A 2 7.32 25.90 -5.97
CA ASP A 2 6.91 25.01 -7.05
C ASP A 2 5.39 25.04 -7.28
N PHE A 3 4.95 24.84 -8.52
CA PHE A 3 3.53 24.82 -8.90
C PHE A 3 2.70 23.82 -8.07
N SER A 4 3.26 22.66 -7.71
CA SER A 4 2.59 21.67 -6.86
C SER A 4 2.26 22.22 -5.47
N HIS A 5 3.11 23.09 -4.91
CA HIS A 5 2.89 23.68 -3.60
C HIS A 5 1.70 24.65 -3.64
N ILE A 6 1.61 25.47 -4.70
CA ILE A 6 0.50 26.42 -4.89
C ILE A 6 -0.82 25.67 -5.04
N VAL A 7 -0.86 24.62 -5.87
CA VAL A 7 -2.08 23.83 -6.09
C VAL A 7 -2.51 23.07 -4.84
N SER A 8 -1.57 22.50 -4.09
CA SER A 8 -1.88 21.82 -2.83
C SER A 8 -2.43 22.79 -1.79
N GLU A 9 -1.80 23.95 -1.62
CA GLU A 9 -2.24 24.99 -0.68
C GLU A 9 -3.65 25.48 -0.98
N ASP A 10 -3.96 25.76 -2.24
CA ASP A 10 -5.29 26.19 -2.67
C ASP A 10 -6.35 25.12 -2.42
N LYS A 11 -6.02 23.83 -2.66
CA LYS A 11 -6.94 22.72 -2.36
C LYS A 11 -7.21 22.58 -0.87
N ILE A 12 -6.18 22.69 -0.04
CA ILE A 12 -6.32 22.61 1.43
C ILE A 12 -7.21 23.75 1.91
N LYS A 13 -6.97 24.99 1.46
CA LYS A 13 -7.79 26.15 1.83
C LYS A 13 -9.26 26.02 1.44
N ARG A 14 -9.54 25.48 0.24
CA ARG A 14 -10.92 25.19 -0.20
C ARG A 14 -11.58 24.14 0.68
N ALA A 15 -10.92 23.02 0.92
CA ALA A 15 -11.44 21.96 1.79
C ALA A 15 -11.72 22.45 3.22
N ILE A 16 -10.90 23.37 3.76
CA ILE A 16 -11.18 24.03 5.05
C ILE A 16 -12.46 24.89 4.96
N LYS A 17 -12.58 25.71 3.91
CA LYS A 17 -13.73 26.61 3.70
C LYS A 17 -15.04 25.84 3.50
N ASP A 18 -14.97 24.75 2.75
CA ASP A 18 -16.11 23.90 2.40
C ASP A 18 -16.51 22.98 3.56
N GLY A 19 -15.68 22.92 4.61
CA GLY A 19 -15.95 22.14 5.81
C GLY A 19 -15.64 20.65 5.65
N ASP A 20 -14.86 20.25 4.63
CA ASP A 20 -14.51 18.85 4.35
C ASP A 20 -13.75 18.17 5.51
N PHE A 21 -13.14 18.97 6.40
CA PHE A 21 -12.47 18.48 7.60
C PHE A 21 -13.41 18.41 8.84
N GLN A 22 -14.65 18.87 8.73
CA GLN A 22 -15.66 18.74 9.79
C GLN A 22 -16.29 17.34 9.74
N ASN A 23 -16.57 16.75 10.90
CA ASN A 23 -17.20 15.44 11.03
C ASN A 23 -16.44 14.27 10.38
N LEU A 24 -15.11 14.37 10.28
CA LEU A 24 -14.29 13.26 9.81
C LEU A 24 -14.50 12.01 10.67
N PRO A 25 -14.45 10.81 10.08
CA PRO A 25 -14.48 9.57 10.84
C PRO A 25 -13.39 9.57 11.91
N GLY A 26 -13.79 9.50 13.18
CA GLY A 26 -12.85 9.53 14.32
C GLY A 26 -12.54 10.92 14.89
N MET A 27 -13.19 11.99 14.39
CA MET A 27 -13.06 13.33 14.98
C MET A 27 -13.43 13.32 16.47
N GLY A 28 -12.54 13.88 17.30
CA GLY A 28 -12.69 13.90 18.76
C GLY A 28 -12.42 12.58 19.49
N LYS A 29 -12.10 11.49 18.76
CA LYS A 29 -11.73 10.20 19.37
C LYS A 29 -10.20 10.07 19.48
N PRO A 30 -9.69 9.26 20.43
CA PRO A 30 -8.27 8.93 20.49
C PRO A 30 -7.77 8.37 19.16
N LEU A 31 -6.56 8.74 18.77
CA LEU A 31 -5.91 8.20 17.58
C LEU A 31 -5.79 6.66 17.69
N PRO A 32 -5.93 5.94 16.57
CA PRO A 32 -5.67 4.50 16.55
C PRO A 32 -4.22 4.21 16.94
N LYS A 33 -3.96 2.99 17.41
CA LYS A 33 -2.61 2.53 17.74
C LYS A 33 -1.72 2.61 16.49
N ASP A 34 -0.48 3.07 16.67
CA ASP A 34 0.48 3.14 15.57
C ASP A 34 0.90 1.72 15.15
N ASP A 35 0.54 1.34 13.94
CA ASP A 35 0.89 0.04 13.36
C ASP A 35 2.41 -0.17 13.29
N ALA A 36 3.19 0.91 13.22
CA ALA A 36 4.66 0.87 13.16
C ALA A 36 5.33 0.87 14.55
N ALA A 37 4.57 0.84 15.66
CA ALA A 37 5.14 0.94 17.01
C ALA A 37 6.13 -0.18 17.35
N HIS A 38 5.99 -1.35 16.71
CA HIS A 38 6.88 -2.49 16.85
C HIS A 38 8.26 -2.31 16.16
N LEU A 39 8.41 -1.27 15.35
CA LEU A 39 9.66 -0.94 14.66
C LEU A 39 10.44 0.15 15.41
N PRO A 40 11.78 0.13 15.34
CA PRO A 40 12.62 1.25 15.75
C PRO A 40 12.17 2.55 15.07
N GLU A 41 12.25 3.67 15.79
CA GLU A 41 11.76 4.98 15.34
C GLU A 41 12.32 5.38 13.96
N SER A 42 13.61 5.13 13.75
CA SER A 42 14.31 5.40 12.48
C SER A 42 13.70 4.68 11.27
N LEU A 43 13.03 3.54 11.47
CA LEU A 43 12.46 2.71 10.40
C LEU A 43 10.96 2.97 10.16
N ARG A 44 10.27 3.64 11.10
CA ARG A 44 8.81 3.85 11.01
C ARG A 44 8.40 4.67 9.81
N MET A 45 9.17 5.71 9.48
CA MET A 45 8.85 6.57 8.33
C MET A 45 8.99 5.82 7.01
N GLY A 46 10.07 5.04 6.84
CA GLY A 46 10.26 4.18 5.68
C GLY A 46 9.12 3.17 5.53
N TYR A 47 8.73 2.51 6.62
CA TYR A 47 7.59 1.60 6.64
C TYR A 47 6.27 2.27 6.23
N ARG A 48 5.97 3.47 6.75
CA ARG A 48 4.74 4.22 6.41
C ARG A 48 4.70 4.62 4.95
N ILE A 49 5.81 5.10 4.39
CA ILE A 49 5.92 5.43 2.97
C ILE A 49 5.64 4.21 2.10
N LEU A 50 6.25 3.06 2.44
CA LEU A 50 6.03 1.80 1.73
C LEU A 50 4.59 1.30 1.86
N LYS A 51 4.01 1.37 3.07
CA LYS A 51 2.62 0.98 3.34
C LYS A 51 1.64 1.82 2.53
N ASN A 52 1.78 3.14 2.56
CA ASN A 52 0.92 4.08 1.83
C ASN A 52 1.05 3.94 0.30
N ALA A 53 2.21 3.51 -0.17
CA ALA A 53 2.44 3.18 -1.58
C ALA A 53 1.84 1.80 -1.99
N GLY A 54 1.19 1.09 -1.07
CA GLY A 54 0.67 -0.27 -1.30
C GLY A 54 1.76 -1.34 -1.37
N MET A 55 2.99 -1.03 -0.92
CA MET A 55 4.16 -1.89 -1.09
C MET A 55 4.39 -2.82 0.10
N ALA A 56 3.72 -2.60 1.24
CA ALA A 56 4.00 -3.29 2.50
C ALA A 56 2.96 -4.35 2.90
N GLU A 57 1.73 -4.30 2.39
CA GLU A 57 0.64 -5.11 2.93
C GLU A 57 0.56 -6.52 2.32
N ASP A 58 0.67 -6.66 1.00
CA ASP A 58 0.42 -7.96 0.38
C ASP A 58 1.64 -8.90 0.43
N GLU A 59 2.86 -8.39 0.24
CA GLU A 59 4.07 -9.24 0.20
C GLU A 59 4.49 -9.73 1.59
N GLY A 60 4.36 -8.88 2.60
CA GLY A 60 4.83 -9.19 3.96
C GLY A 60 4.03 -10.32 4.60
N ALA A 61 2.70 -10.28 4.44
CA ALA A 61 1.81 -11.33 4.91
C ALA A 61 2.08 -12.67 4.19
N LEU A 62 2.20 -12.64 2.86
CA LEU A 62 2.52 -13.83 2.05
C LEU A 62 3.88 -14.45 2.43
N LYS A 63 4.91 -13.62 2.64
CA LYS A 63 6.23 -14.10 3.09
C LYS A 63 6.17 -14.75 4.47
N LYS A 64 5.41 -14.17 5.41
CA LYS A 64 5.21 -14.73 6.74
C LYS A 64 4.45 -16.06 6.71
N GLU A 65 3.43 -16.16 5.86
CA GLU A 65 2.71 -17.42 5.64
C GLU A 65 3.61 -18.50 5.04
N LEU A 66 4.43 -18.16 4.03
CA LEU A 66 5.40 -19.08 3.43
C LEU A 66 6.41 -19.61 4.47
N MET A 67 6.98 -18.73 5.30
CA MET A 67 7.86 -19.14 6.40
C MET A 67 7.17 -20.09 7.39
N THR A 68 5.89 -19.86 7.66
CA THR A 68 5.10 -20.72 8.55
C THR A 68 4.88 -22.10 7.91
N ILE A 69 4.53 -22.15 6.62
CA ILE A 69 4.36 -23.40 5.88
C ILE A 69 5.67 -24.18 5.81
N ASP A 70 6.81 -23.52 5.59
CA ASP A 70 8.13 -24.16 5.60
C ASP A 70 8.43 -24.82 6.94
N HIS A 71 8.15 -24.12 8.03
CA HIS A 71 8.31 -24.68 9.37
C HIS A 71 7.41 -25.89 9.64
N LEU A 72 6.18 -25.87 9.11
CA LEU A 72 5.24 -26.99 9.22
C LEU A 72 5.72 -28.18 8.40
N ILE A 73 6.23 -27.97 7.19
CA ILE A 73 6.79 -29.04 6.34
C ILE A 73 7.99 -29.70 7.02
N GLU A 74 8.86 -28.92 7.66
CA GLU A 74 10.04 -29.43 8.38
C GLU A 74 9.67 -30.33 9.57
N LYS A 75 8.55 -30.03 10.23
CA LYS A 75 8.06 -30.74 11.42
C LYS A 75 6.99 -31.80 11.13
N CYS A 76 6.58 -31.96 9.87
CA CYS A 76 5.53 -32.90 9.48
C CYS A 76 6.13 -34.30 9.23
N TYR A 77 5.53 -35.31 9.86
CA TYR A 77 5.93 -36.71 9.73
C TYR A 77 4.96 -37.54 8.86
N ASP A 78 3.78 -37.00 8.53
CA ASP A 78 2.80 -37.63 7.64
C ASP A 78 3.04 -37.17 6.19
N GLU A 79 3.34 -38.12 5.30
CA GLU A 79 3.62 -37.84 3.90
C GLU A 79 2.42 -37.19 3.17
N LYS A 80 1.18 -37.55 3.53
CA LYS A 80 -0.01 -36.97 2.89
C LYS A 80 -0.21 -35.51 3.29
N GLU A 81 0.01 -35.19 4.57
CA GLU A 81 -0.08 -33.83 5.08
C GLU A 81 1.07 -32.97 4.53
N ARG A 82 2.26 -33.55 4.42
CA ARG A 82 3.42 -32.93 3.79
C ARG A 82 3.17 -32.54 2.34
N GLU A 83 2.57 -33.43 1.55
CA GLU A 83 2.22 -33.16 0.15
C GLU A 83 1.21 -31.99 0.02
N GLN A 84 0.21 -31.94 0.92
CA GLN A 84 -0.74 -30.83 0.98
C GLN A 84 -0.08 -29.49 1.33
N LEU A 85 0.85 -29.50 2.29
CA LEU A 85 1.61 -28.30 2.68
C LEU A 85 2.52 -27.82 1.54
N ILE A 86 3.17 -28.72 0.81
CA ILE A 86 3.98 -28.39 -0.37
C ILE A 86 3.12 -27.75 -1.46
N ARG A 87 1.94 -28.31 -1.75
CA ARG A 87 1.02 -27.71 -2.71
C ARG A 87 0.60 -26.30 -2.27
N LYS A 88 0.23 -26.14 -1.01
CA LYS A 88 -0.16 -24.84 -0.44
C LYS A 88 1.00 -23.83 -0.51
N LYS A 89 2.24 -24.28 -0.27
CA LYS A 89 3.44 -23.46 -0.45
C LYS A 89 3.56 -22.97 -1.89
N SER A 90 3.46 -23.87 -2.87
CA SER A 90 3.56 -23.54 -4.29
C SER A 90 2.51 -22.52 -4.75
N GLU A 91 1.26 -22.67 -4.30
CA GLU A 91 0.17 -21.73 -4.58
C GLU A 91 0.50 -20.32 -4.04
N LYS A 92 1.00 -20.23 -2.80
CA LYS A 92 1.36 -18.98 -2.13
C LYS A 92 2.59 -18.32 -2.75
N GLN A 93 3.58 -19.12 -3.17
CA GLN A 93 4.78 -18.65 -3.87
C GLN A 93 4.39 -17.97 -5.19
N LEU A 94 3.52 -18.60 -5.98
CA LEU A 94 3.06 -18.06 -7.26
C LEU A 94 2.24 -16.77 -7.10
N LEU A 95 1.49 -16.62 -6.01
CA LEU A 95 0.80 -15.37 -5.67
C LEU A 95 1.80 -14.26 -5.34
N LEU A 96 2.85 -14.57 -4.58
CA LEU A 96 3.90 -13.61 -4.25
C LEU A 96 4.64 -13.15 -5.50
N ASP A 97 5.01 -14.06 -6.39
CA ASP A 97 5.71 -13.75 -7.65
C ASP A 97 4.87 -12.81 -8.54
N LYS A 98 3.59 -13.12 -8.72
CA LYS A 98 2.64 -12.25 -9.45
C LYS A 98 2.58 -10.83 -8.88
N LEU A 99 2.68 -10.71 -7.56
CA LEU A 99 2.59 -9.44 -6.88
C LEU A 99 3.86 -8.61 -7.06
N VAL A 100 5.01 -9.26 -6.95
CA VAL A 100 6.33 -8.68 -7.24
C VAL A 100 6.40 -8.23 -8.70
N ASP A 101 5.92 -9.04 -9.65
CA ASP A 101 5.89 -8.70 -11.07
C ASP A 101 5.00 -7.48 -11.36
N LYS A 102 3.79 -7.46 -10.78
CA LYS A 102 2.85 -6.34 -10.88
C LYS A 102 3.46 -5.05 -10.35
N LYS A 103 4.15 -5.11 -9.21
CA LYS A 103 4.89 -3.98 -8.63
C LYS A 103 6.08 -3.55 -9.49
N GLY A 104 6.82 -4.51 -10.05
CA GLY A 104 7.86 -4.27 -11.05
C GLY A 104 7.33 -3.54 -12.30
N MET A 105 6.12 -3.86 -12.76
CA MET A 105 5.42 -3.12 -13.83
C MET A 105 5.12 -1.66 -13.44
N PHE A 106 4.70 -1.40 -12.20
CA PHE A 106 4.44 -0.04 -11.72
C PHE A 106 5.71 0.76 -11.42
N SER A 107 6.85 0.10 -11.24
CA SER A 107 8.16 0.75 -11.00
C SER A 107 8.98 1.02 -12.28
N LYS A 108 8.57 0.48 -13.44
CA LYS A 108 9.26 0.74 -14.72
C LYS A 108 9.02 2.18 -15.18
N PRO A 109 9.99 2.86 -15.83
CA PRO A 109 9.80 4.21 -16.38
C PRO A 109 8.58 4.34 -17.31
N ALA A 110 8.12 3.24 -17.93
CA ALA A 110 6.90 3.19 -18.72
C ALA A 110 5.62 3.44 -17.89
N SER A 111 5.60 3.19 -16.57
CA SER A 111 4.49 3.55 -15.69
C SER A 111 4.39 5.07 -15.47
N ALA A 112 5.45 5.84 -15.75
CA ALA A 112 5.38 7.30 -15.79
C ALA A 112 4.41 7.81 -16.86
N PHE A 113 4.04 7.00 -17.86
CA PHE A 113 2.94 7.35 -18.78
C PHE A 113 1.58 7.45 -18.05
N TYR A 114 1.37 6.66 -16.99
CA TYR A 114 0.16 6.76 -16.18
C TYR A 114 0.14 7.98 -15.27
N LYS A 115 1.31 8.58 -14.98
CA LYS A 115 1.42 9.85 -14.25
C LYS A 115 0.59 10.94 -14.94
N ASN A 116 0.69 11.05 -16.27
CA ASN A 116 -0.08 12.03 -17.05
C ASN A 116 -1.59 11.71 -17.08
N LYS A 117 -1.99 10.43 -17.20
CA LYS A 117 -3.42 10.06 -17.12
C LYS A 117 -4.04 10.31 -15.75
N VAL A 118 -3.26 10.14 -14.68
CA VAL A 118 -3.68 10.45 -13.31
C VAL A 118 -3.75 11.96 -13.10
N TYR A 119 -2.80 12.73 -13.63
CA TYR A 119 -2.88 14.20 -13.66
C TYR A 119 -4.07 14.70 -14.50
N ASP A 120 -4.38 14.08 -15.63
CA ASP A 120 -5.55 14.42 -16.45
C ASP A 120 -6.87 14.12 -15.73
N ARG A 121 -6.96 12.99 -15.02
CA ARG A 121 -8.14 12.66 -14.20
C ARG A 121 -8.29 13.56 -12.98
N LEU A 122 -7.19 13.92 -12.33
CA LEU A 122 -7.19 14.79 -11.13
C LEU A 122 -7.23 16.29 -11.48
N GLY A 123 -6.90 16.66 -12.72
CA GLY A 123 -6.85 18.02 -13.22
C GLY A 123 -8.09 18.45 -14.02
N ARG A 124 -8.90 17.51 -14.52
CA ARG A 124 -10.17 17.82 -15.22
C ARG A 124 -11.34 17.88 -14.24
N ASN A 125 -11.44 18.99 -13.53
CA ASN A 125 -12.74 19.54 -13.18
C ASN A 125 -12.65 21.07 -13.18
N ARG A 126 -12.56 21.65 -14.38
CA ARG A 126 -12.95 23.05 -14.59
C ARG A 126 -14.35 23.02 -15.20
N PRO A 127 -15.41 23.50 -14.52
CA PRO A 127 -16.58 23.95 -15.25
C PRO A 127 -16.14 25.15 -16.10
N SER A 128 -16.41 25.09 -17.40
CA SER A 128 -16.31 26.22 -18.31
C SER A 128 -17.26 27.32 -17.84
N SER A 129 -16.72 28.46 -17.44
CA SER A 129 -17.48 29.69 -17.25
C SER A 129 -17.02 30.71 -18.29
N SER A 130 -17.94 31.00 -19.21
CA SER A 130 -18.04 32.15 -20.12
C SER A 130 -17.09 32.22 -21.31
#